data_AF-A0A1V1PJP5-F1
#
_entry.id   AF-A0A1V1PJP5-F1
#
_cell.length_a   1.000
_cell.length_b   1.000
_cell.length_c   1.000
_cell.angle_alpha   90.00
_cell.angle_beta   90.00
_cell.angle_gamma   90.00
#
_symmetry.space_group_name_H-M   'P 1'
#
loop_
_entity.id
_entity.type
_entity.pdbx_description
1 polymer ?
#
loop_
_entity_poly.entity_id
_entity_poly.type
_entity_poly.pdbx_seq_one_letter_code
_entity_poly.pdbx_strand_id
1 'polypeptide(L)'
;MGDFFSVMLEEMGARRRRFRAAFGDRGQALTEFLTFAGIILGSLGLFLRPWMPDAAPWGFAIPFVFVIGHVLIEWRRQATPAPEGAEAAESLTTRYDWSSFLWRMACAAAGVAAFVIAWGAEPVSPSADEGWAPPEEAVTSTIVPEN
;
A
#
# COMPACT_ATOMS: atom_id res chain seq x y z
N MET A 1 5.52 15.24 -21.89
CA MET A 1 5.48 14.79 -20.47
C MET A 1 5.82 15.88 -19.47
N GLY A 2 6.74 16.82 -19.76
CA GLY A 2 7.08 17.90 -18.81
C GLY A 2 5.89 18.74 -18.34
N ASP A 3 4.93 19.00 -19.24
CA ASP A 3 3.73 19.80 -18.93
C ASP A 3 2.80 19.13 -17.91
N PHE A 4 2.52 17.82 -18.07
CA PHE A 4 1.71 17.04 -17.14
C PHE A 4 2.22 17.11 -15.70
N PHE A 5 3.52 16.86 -15.51
CA PHE A 5 4.14 16.83 -14.19
C PHE A 5 4.21 18.23 -13.56
N SER A 6 4.44 19.28 -14.37
CA SER A 6 4.40 20.67 -13.87
C SER A 6 3.02 21.02 -13.33
N VAL A 7 1.98 20.78 -14.14
CA VAL A 7 0.58 21.03 -13.76
C VAL A 7 0.17 20.20 -12.54
N MET A 8 0.61 18.94 -12.48
CA MET A 8 0.37 18.08 -11.32
C MET A 8 1.00 18.64 -10.04
N LEU A 9 2.26 19.07 -10.08
CA LEU A 9 2.97 19.57 -8.90
C LEU A 9 2.38 20.89 -8.39
N GLU A 10 2.01 21.78 -9.32
CA GLU A 10 1.29 23.02 -8.98
C GLU A 10 -0.05 22.74 -8.32
N GLU A 11 -0.80 21.79 -8.89
CA GLU A 11 -2.08 21.35 -8.36
C GLU A 11 -1.93 20.70 -6.97
N MET A 12 -0.89 19.90 -6.74
CA MET A 12 -0.59 19.36 -5.41
C MET A 12 -0.40 20.47 -4.37
N GLY A 13 0.32 21.54 -4.73
CA GLY A 13 0.49 22.73 -3.89
C GLY A 13 -0.84 23.46 -3.65
N ALA A 14 -1.67 23.63 -4.68
CA ALA A 14 -2.98 24.26 -4.58
C ALA A 14 -3.95 23.46 -3.71
N ARG A 15 -4.02 22.14 -3.92
CA ARG A 15 -4.82 21.19 -3.13
C ARG A 15 -4.39 21.20 -1.67
N ARG A 16 -3.08 21.27 -1.39
CA ARG A 16 -2.55 21.39 -0.03
C ARG A 16 -3.06 22.66 0.66
N ARG A 17 -3.06 23.80 -0.04
CA ARG A 17 -3.60 25.07 0.49
C ARG A 17 -5.11 25.00 0.74
N ARG A 18 -5.87 24.39 -0.18
CA ARG A 18 -7.32 24.17 -0.02
C ARG A 18 -7.64 23.30 1.19
N PHE A 19 -6.92 22.20 1.38
CA PHE A 19 -7.11 21.36 2.57
C PHE A 19 -6.66 22.02 3.87
N ARG A 20 -5.62 22.86 3.84
CA ARG A 20 -5.26 23.70 4.99
C ARG A 20 -6.42 24.59 5.42
N ALA A 21 -7.09 25.21 4.46
CA ALA A 21 -8.23 26.08 4.74
C ALA A 21 -9.41 25.28 5.33
N ALA A 22 -9.63 24.04 4.88
CA ALA A 22 -10.72 23.19 5.35
C ALA A 22 -10.48 22.55 6.73
N PHE A 23 -9.27 22.03 6.99
CA PHE A 23 -8.95 21.25 8.20
C PHE A 23 -8.10 22.01 9.23
N GLY A 24 -7.59 23.18 8.87
CA GLY A 24 -6.57 23.89 9.63
C GLY A 24 -5.18 23.21 9.56
N ASP A 25 -4.17 23.91 10.07
CA ASP A 25 -2.78 23.42 10.02
C ASP A 25 -2.58 22.09 10.76
N ARG A 26 -3.24 21.92 11.92
CA ARG A 26 -3.12 20.70 12.73
C ARG A 26 -3.77 19.50 12.06
N GLY A 27 -4.97 19.67 11.48
CA GLY A 27 -5.70 18.58 10.82
C GLY A 27 -4.97 18.10 9.57
N GLN A 28 -4.39 19.04 8.80
CA GLN A 28 -3.57 18.68 7.66
C GLN A 28 -2.28 17.95 8.06
N ALA A 29 -1.57 18.44 9.08
CA ALA A 29 -0.37 17.76 9.58
C ALA A 29 -0.67 16.34 10.07
N LEU A 30 -1.79 16.15 10.78
CA LEU A 30 -2.23 14.84 11.24
C LEU A 30 -2.54 13.91 10.06
N THR A 31 -3.24 14.40 9.03
CA THR A 31 -3.57 13.63 7.84
C THR A 31 -2.31 13.19 7.09
N GLU A 32 -1.37 14.11 6.88
CA GLU A 32 -0.08 13.82 6.24
C GLU A 32 0.68 12.77 7.06
N PHE A 33 0.76 12.95 8.38
CA PHE A 33 1.39 11.99 9.28
C PHE A 33 0.75 10.60 9.20
N LEU A 34 -0.58 10.50 9.31
CA LEU A 34 -1.30 9.23 9.23
C LEU A 34 -1.10 8.54 7.88
N THR A 35 -1.07 9.32 6.79
CA THR A 35 -0.81 8.79 5.45
C THR A 35 0.57 8.14 5.37
N PHE A 36 1.60 8.90 5.75
CA PHE A 36 2.98 8.41 5.69
C PHE A 36 3.20 7.25 6.67
N ALA A 37 2.68 7.36 7.89
CA ALA A 37 2.78 6.31 8.89
C ALA A 37 2.15 5.01 8.40
N GLY A 38 0.93 5.05 7.84
CA GLY A 38 0.26 3.85 7.34
C GLY A 38 1.00 3.18 6.18
N ILE A 39 1.50 3.97 5.23
CA ILE A 39 2.26 3.45 4.08
C ILE A 39 3.61 2.86 4.53
N ILE A 40 4.35 3.57 5.39
CA ILE A 40 5.63 3.09 5.92
C ILE A 40 5.42 1.82 6.75
N LEU A 41 4.40 1.81 7.61
CA LEU A 41 4.11 0.67 8.48
C LEU A 41 3.74 -0.58 7.66
N GLY A 42 2.92 -0.43 6.62
CA GLY A 42 2.53 -1.54 5.75
C GLY A 42 3.62 -2.03 4.79
N SER A 43 4.64 -1.22 4.51
CA SER A 43 5.73 -1.59 3.60
C SER A 43 6.98 -2.05 4.33
N LEU A 44 7.47 -1.25 5.29
CA LEU A 44 8.68 -1.55 6.06
C LEU A 44 8.40 -2.34 7.33
N GLY A 45 7.22 -2.15 7.95
CA GLY A 45 6.87 -2.86 9.19
C GLY A 45 6.74 -4.37 9.01
N LEU A 46 6.55 -4.85 7.78
CA LEU A 46 6.56 -6.27 7.46
C LEU A 46 7.94 -6.92 7.63
N PHE A 47 9.03 -6.15 7.61
CA PHE A 47 10.38 -6.69 7.79
C PHE A 47 10.83 -6.74 9.25
N LEU A 48 9.95 -6.43 10.20
CA LEU A 48 10.28 -6.53 11.62
C LEU A 48 10.49 -7.98 12.08
N ARG A 49 9.87 -8.95 11.41
CA ARG A 49 9.97 -10.38 11.73
C ARG A 49 9.93 -11.23 10.46
N PRO A 50 10.57 -12.41 10.43
CA PRO A 50 10.78 -13.15 9.18
C PRO A 50 9.50 -13.71 8.56
N TRP A 51 8.45 -14.02 9.34
CA TRP A 51 7.18 -14.57 8.82
C TRP A 51 6.17 -13.51 8.38
N MET A 52 6.40 -12.25 8.74
CA MET A 52 5.46 -11.16 8.48
C MET A 52 5.26 -10.85 6.99
N PRO A 53 6.31 -10.91 6.13
CA PRO A 53 6.14 -10.73 4.69
C PRO A 53 5.28 -11.83 4.06
N ASP A 54 5.38 -13.07 4.54
CA ASP A 54 4.60 -14.20 4.03
C ASP A 54 3.12 -14.10 4.43
N ALA A 55 2.83 -13.52 5.59
CA ALA A 55 1.47 -13.32 6.08
C ALA A 55 0.72 -12.19 5.33
N ALA A 56 1.41 -11.15 4.88
CA ALA A 56 0.80 -10.02 4.16
C ALA A 56 1.68 -9.50 3.01
N PRO A 57 1.98 -10.34 1.99
CA PRO A 57 2.96 -10.01 0.94
C PRO A 57 2.54 -8.79 0.11
N TRP A 58 1.24 -8.51 0.05
CA TRP A 58 0.68 -7.37 -0.66
C TRP A 58 0.99 -6.02 0.00
N GLY A 59 1.38 -5.98 1.29
CA GLY A 59 1.71 -4.72 1.97
C GLY A 59 2.90 -4.00 1.34
N PHE A 60 3.84 -4.75 0.76
CA PHE A 60 4.96 -4.19 -0.01
C PHE A 60 4.52 -3.44 -1.27
N ALA A 61 3.37 -3.81 -1.86
CA ALA A 61 2.86 -3.17 -3.07
C ALA A 61 2.19 -1.80 -2.79
N ILE A 62 1.87 -1.49 -1.54
CA ILE A 62 1.08 -0.30 -1.15
C ILE A 62 1.72 1.03 -1.62
N PRO A 63 3.03 1.29 -1.47
CA PRO A 63 3.64 2.51 -1.99
C PRO A 63 3.49 2.67 -3.51
N PHE A 64 3.56 1.57 -4.27
CA PHE A 64 3.41 1.60 -5.72
C PHE A 64 1.95 1.87 -6.12
N VAL A 65 1.00 1.19 -5.47
CA VAL A 65 -0.44 1.43 -5.65
C VAL A 65 -0.78 2.89 -5.33
N PHE A 66 -0.23 3.43 -4.25
CA PHE A 66 -0.40 4.82 -3.86
C PHE A 66 0.02 5.78 -4.99
N VAL A 67 1.24 5.63 -5.51
CA VAL A 67 1.79 6.48 -6.58
C VAL A 67 0.99 6.33 -7.87
N ILE A 68 0.76 5.09 -8.32
CA ILE A 68 0.03 4.81 -9.56
C ILE A 68 -1.38 5.40 -9.49
N GLY A 69 -2.11 5.15 -8.40
CA GLY A 69 -3.46 5.69 -8.23
C GLY A 69 -3.47 7.21 -8.16
N HIS A 70 -2.48 7.83 -7.53
CA HIS A 70 -2.37 9.29 -7.51
C HIS A 70 -2.18 9.87 -8.93
N VAL A 71 -1.28 9.27 -9.71
CA VAL A 71 -1.04 9.65 -11.11
C VAL A 71 -2.28 9.44 -11.96
N LEU A 72 -3.02 8.34 -11.78
CA LEU A 72 -4.25 8.06 -12.52
C LEU A 72 -5.37 9.06 -12.19
N ILE A 73 -5.52 9.43 -10.92
CA ILE A 73 -6.48 10.46 -10.50
C ILE A 73 -6.13 11.80 -11.18
N GLU A 74 -4.85 12.16 -11.18
CA GLU A 74 -4.41 13.41 -11.78
C GLU A 74 -4.53 13.41 -13.31
N TRP A 75 -4.17 12.30 -13.95
CA TRP A 75 -4.36 12.11 -15.38
C TRP A 75 -5.83 12.25 -15.78
N ARG A 76 -6.74 11.66 -15.00
CA ARG A 76 -8.18 11.82 -15.21
C ARG A 76 -8.64 13.26 -15.02
N ARG A 77 -8.12 13.97 -14.02
CA ARG A 77 -8.42 15.39 -13.79
C ARG A 77 -8.03 16.23 -15.00
N GLN A 78 -6.80 16.07 -15.49
CA GLN A 78 -6.28 16.84 -16.63
C GLN A 78 -6.95 16.46 -17.96
N ALA A 79 -7.40 15.22 -18.11
CA ALA A 79 -8.16 14.76 -19.28
C ALA A 79 -9.64 15.19 -19.26
N THR A 80 -10.16 15.67 -18.12
CA THR A 80 -11.54 16.13 -18.03
C THR A 80 -11.66 17.51 -18.69
N PRO A 81 -12.57 17.70 -19.66
CA PRO A 81 -12.79 19.00 -20.28
C PRO A 81 -13.10 20.08 -19.25
N ALA A 82 -12.63 21.30 -19.50
CA ALA A 82 -12.92 22.44 -18.66
C ALA A 82 -14.44 22.65 -18.60
N PRO A 83 -15.06 22.63 -17.41
CA PRO A 83 -16.49 22.82 -17.27
C PRO A 83 -16.86 24.28 -17.52
N GLU A 84 -18.05 24.51 -18.06
CA GLU A 84 -18.57 25.85 -18.30
C GLU A 84 -19.08 26.48 -17.00
N GLY A 85 -18.55 27.65 -16.66
CA GLY A 85 -18.94 28.41 -15.47
C GLY A 85 -18.14 28.10 -14.21
N ALA A 86 -18.09 29.08 -13.31
CA ALA A 86 -17.25 29.04 -12.10
C ALA A 86 -17.69 27.95 -11.11
N GLU A 87 -18.99 27.77 -10.90
CA GLU A 87 -19.55 26.78 -9.99
C GLU A 87 -19.22 25.34 -10.41
N ALA A 88 -19.30 25.05 -11.72
CA ALA A 88 -18.98 23.74 -12.25
C ALA A 88 -17.46 23.45 -12.16
N ALA A 89 -16.61 24.46 -12.34
CA ALA A 89 -15.17 24.36 -12.13
C ALA A 89 -14.81 24.07 -10.67
N GLU A 90 -15.46 24.72 -9.72
CA GLU A 90 -15.27 24.49 -8.28
C GLU A 90 -15.72 23.08 -7.86
N SER A 91 -16.86 22.61 -8.37
CA SER A 91 -17.38 21.27 -8.12
C SER A 91 -16.41 20.18 -8.62
N LEU A 92 -15.90 20.33 -9.85
CA LEU A 92 -14.92 19.40 -10.41
C LEU A 92 -13.64 19.33 -9.57
N THR A 93 -13.16 20.50 -9.16
CA THR A 93 -11.97 20.68 -8.32
C THR A 93 -12.15 19.99 -6.97
N THR A 94 -13.28 20.22 -6.30
CA THR A 94 -13.63 19.62 -5.02
C THR A 94 -13.74 18.10 -5.12
N ARG A 95 -14.33 17.58 -6.19
CA ARG A 95 -14.44 16.14 -6.44
C ARG A 95 -13.07 15.47 -6.53
N TYR A 96 -12.14 16.03 -7.27
CA TYR A 96 -10.80 15.45 -7.42
C TYR A 96 -9.93 15.63 -6.19
N ASP A 97 -10.13 16.68 -5.41
CA ASP A 97 -9.52 16.84 -4.09
C ASP A 97 -9.93 15.72 -3.15
N TRP A 98 -11.25 15.50 -3.00
CA TRP A 98 -11.77 14.42 -2.17
C TRP A 98 -11.36 13.05 -2.68
N SER A 99 -11.38 12.84 -4.01
CA SER A 99 -10.89 11.58 -4.60
C SER A 99 -9.43 11.33 -4.24
N SER A 100 -8.58 12.34 -4.36
CA SER A 100 -7.16 12.25 -3.99
C SER A 100 -6.98 12.05 -2.49
N PHE A 101 -7.76 12.71 -1.64
CA PHE A 101 -7.73 12.53 -0.20
C PHE A 101 -8.13 11.10 0.21
N LEU A 102 -9.31 10.64 -0.24
CA LEU A 102 -9.83 9.32 0.07
C LEU A 102 -8.90 8.21 -0.43
N TRP A 103 -8.30 8.38 -1.61
CA TRP A 103 -7.31 7.43 -2.11
C TRP A 103 -6.09 7.30 -1.18
N ARG A 104 -5.54 8.44 -0.73
CA ARG A 104 -4.42 8.47 0.21
C ARG A 104 -4.78 7.80 1.54
N MET A 105 -5.97 8.10 2.07
CA MET A 105 -6.49 7.48 3.29
C MET A 105 -6.71 5.97 3.13
N ALA A 106 -7.26 5.53 2.00
CA ALA A 106 -7.47 4.12 1.71
C ALA A 106 -6.13 3.35 1.62
N CYS A 107 -5.12 3.93 0.96
CA CYS A 107 -3.78 3.33 0.91
C CYS A 107 -3.14 3.26 2.30
N ALA A 108 -3.29 4.31 3.12
CA ALA A 108 -2.78 4.33 4.49
C ALA A 108 -3.46 3.26 5.35
N ALA A 109 -4.80 3.15 5.28
CA ALA A 109 -5.56 2.14 5.98
C ALA A 109 -5.20 0.72 5.54
N ALA A 110 -5.00 0.50 4.22
CA ALA A 110 -4.52 -0.77 3.69
C ALA A 110 -3.12 -1.11 4.22
N GLY A 111 -2.21 -0.14 4.30
CA GLY A 111 -0.89 -0.35 4.90
C GLY A 111 -0.97 -0.75 6.38
N VAL A 112 -1.81 -0.06 7.17
CA VAL A 112 -2.05 -0.45 8.57
C VAL A 112 -2.65 -1.87 8.66
N ALA A 113 -3.61 -2.20 7.80
CA ALA A 113 -4.22 -3.53 7.77
C ALA A 113 -3.20 -4.63 7.45
N ALA A 114 -2.31 -4.42 6.47
CA ALA A 114 -1.22 -5.35 6.15
C ALA A 114 -0.37 -5.63 7.39
N PHE A 115 0.03 -4.57 8.09
CA PHE A 115 0.84 -4.67 9.29
C PHE A 115 0.12 -5.42 10.41
N VAL A 116 -1.14 -5.09 10.69
CA VAL A 116 -1.93 -5.74 11.75
C VAL A 116 -2.12 -7.23 11.46
N ILE A 117 -2.41 -7.59 10.21
CA ILE A 117 -2.53 -8.99 9.78
C ILE A 117 -1.21 -9.72 9.98
N ALA A 118 -0.10 -9.15 9.52
CA ALA A 118 1.21 -9.77 9.66
C ALA A 118 1.65 -9.90 11.13
N TRP A 119 1.35 -8.89 11.95
CA TRP A 119 1.69 -8.89 13.37
C TRP A 119 0.88 -9.93 14.16
N GLY A 120 -0.39 -10.10 13.79
CA GLY A 120 -1.28 -11.10 14.38
C GLY A 120 -1.09 -12.52 13.85
N ALA A 121 -0.28 -12.72 12.81
CA ALA A 121 0.00 -14.05 12.27
C ALA A 121 0.95 -14.84 13.18
N GLU A 122 0.59 -16.09 13.43
CA GLU A 122 1.49 -17.05 14.09
C GLU A 122 2.62 -17.45 13.13
N PRO A 123 3.84 -17.67 13.64
CA PRO A 123 4.92 -18.22 12.83
C PRO A 123 4.50 -19.60 12.33
N VAL A 124 4.58 -19.82 11.01
CA VAL A 124 4.42 -21.15 10.44
C VAL A 124 5.50 -22.04 11.05
N SER A 125 5.08 -23.04 11.82
CA SER A 125 6.03 -24.04 12.33
C SER A 125 6.63 -24.77 11.12
N PRO A 126 7.95 -25.00 11.07
CA PRO A 126 8.54 -25.77 9.99
C PRO A 126 7.82 -27.11 9.90
N SER A 127 7.40 -27.50 8.70
CA SER A 127 6.74 -28.79 8.50
C SER A 127 7.70 -29.89 8.96
N ALA A 128 7.16 -30.93 9.60
CA ALA A 128 7.97 -32.05 10.10
C ALA A 128 8.80 -32.75 9.00
N ASP A 129 8.47 -32.49 7.73
CA ASP A 129 9.13 -33.02 6.54
C ASP A 129 10.43 -32.29 6.17
N GLU A 130 10.71 -31.09 6.68
CA GLU A 130 11.94 -30.34 6.38
C GLU A 130 13.18 -30.84 7.17
N GLY A 131 12.97 -31.69 8.18
CA GLY A 131 14.04 -32.21 9.05
C GLY A 131 14.15 -33.74 9.11
N TRP A 132 13.24 -34.46 8.45
CA TRP A 132 13.30 -35.93 8.44
C TRP A 132 14.18 -36.41 7.29
N ALA A 133 15.44 -36.72 7.60
CA ALA A 133 16.26 -37.58 6.75
C ALA A 133 16.05 -39.04 7.20
N PRO A 134 15.67 -39.98 6.31
CA PRO A 134 15.65 -41.39 6.68
C PRO A 134 17.07 -41.80 7.13
N PRO A 135 17.22 -42.52 8.26
CA PRO A 135 18.53 -43.03 8.67
C PRO A 135 19.12 -43.91 7.57
N GLU A 136 20.42 -43.74 7.26
CA GLU A 136 21.12 -44.40 6.14
C GLU A 136 21.12 -45.94 6.19
N GLU A 137 20.73 -46.55 7.32
CA GLU A 137 20.74 -48.00 7.51
C GLU A 137 19.43 -48.72 7.11
N ALA A 138 18.37 -48.00 6.70
CA ALA A 138 17.06 -48.60 6.48
C ALA A 138 16.88 -49.33 5.11
N VAL A 139 17.90 -49.39 4.25
CA VAL A 139 17.80 -50.03 2.93
C VAL A 139 18.90 -51.06 2.71
N THR A 140 18.87 -52.13 3.51
CA THR A 140 19.43 -53.43 3.08
C THR A 140 18.58 -54.57 3.64
N SER A 141 17.37 -54.75 3.11
CA SER A 141 16.67 -56.03 3.26
C SER A 141 17.29 -57.04 2.29
N THR A 142 18.29 -57.78 2.78
CA THR A 142 18.79 -58.97 2.10
C THR A 142 17.67 -60.00 2.04
N ILE A 143 16.92 -60.04 0.94
CA ILE A 143 16.00 -61.15 0.66
C ILE A 143 16.88 -62.35 0.32
N VAL A 144 17.09 -63.24 1.29
CA VAL A 144 17.66 -64.57 1.04
C VAL A 144 16.56 -65.40 0.39
N PRO A 145 16.74 -65.95 -0.83
CA PRO A 145 15.78 -66.89 -1.38
C PRO A 145 15.93 -68.22 -0.63
N GLU A 146 14.83 -68.74 -0.07
CA GLU A 146 14.76 -70.12 0.41
C GLU A 146 14.83 -71.08 -0.79
N ASN A 147 15.67 -72.10 -0.66
CA ASN A 147 15.84 -73.20 -1.63
C ASN A 147 14.59 -74.07 -1.75
#